data_AF-A0A9D1W4Y9-F1
#
_entry.id   AF-A0A9D1W4Y9-F1
#
_cell.length_a   1.000
_cell.length_b   1.000
_cell.length_c   1.000
_cell.angle_alpha   90.00
_cell.angle_beta   90.00
_cell.angle_gamma   90.00
#
_symmetry.space_group_name_H-M   'P 1'
#
loop_
_entity.id
_entity.type
_entity.pdbx_description
1 polymer ?
#
loop_
_entity_poly.entity_id
_entity_poly.type
_entity_poly.pdbx_seq_one_letter_code
_entity_poly.pdbx_strand_id
1 'polypeptide(L)'
;MKQTRTRRRRKTDSGDLRTVLLFYVLPFIVINSIIFYLFTAKPKVEITVGDTEDYLTTTATVRIRSLFPTKNLVIAKDGEAVNAEKLGSKTYSVPIDSNGVLEVSVQNFNGMSAAEFAHINILDDTAPAITEYTLDDEGVITITLADTQSGVDFESVYAVDSQEDQVFPLSEDRSAGEVKFDMDSHGLTLHARDFTGNEVQVTFTSHKDGDKEVLNSIEGTETSILASEQPEETAAAEPAEEESPEAEATEEDPAEDAENDEI
;
A
#
# COMPACT_ATOMS: atom_id res chain seq x y z
N MET A 1 -48.40 84.32 1.43
CA MET A 1 -47.67 83.02 1.49
C MET A 1 -47.68 82.38 0.11
N LYS A 2 -46.51 82.16 -0.49
CA LYS A 2 -46.17 81.02 -1.38
C LYS A 2 -44.75 81.24 -1.91
N GLN A 3 -43.77 80.61 -1.26
CA GLN A 3 -42.42 80.46 -1.80
C GLN A 3 -42.40 79.25 -2.73
N THR A 4 -42.19 79.47 -4.02
CA THR A 4 -41.95 78.41 -5.00
C THR A 4 -40.47 78.03 -4.96
N ARG A 5 -40.15 76.91 -4.30
CA ARG A 5 -38.81 76.31 -4.35
C ARG A 5 -38.65 75.55 -5.66
N THR A 6 -37.84 76.08 -6.58
CA THR A 6 -37.38 75.36 -7.77
C THR A 6 -36.33 74.32 -7.36
N ARG A 7 -36.69 73.04 -7.38
CA ARG A 7 -35.73 71.93 -7.26
C ARG A 7 -34.94 71.83 -8.57
N ARG A 8 -33.71 72.33 -8.59
CA ARG A 8 -32.74 72.06 -9.65
C ARG A 8 -32.38 70.57 -9.62
N ARG A 9 -32.85 69.81 -10.61
CA ARG A 9 -32.46 68.41 -10.81
C ARG A 9 -31.04 68.39 -11.38
N ARG A 10 -30.06 67.99 -10.56
CA ARG A 10 -28.66 67.81 -11.01
C ARG A 10 -28.65 66.62 -11.97
N LYS A 11 -28.39 66.87 -13.25
CA LYS A 11 -28.10 65.83 -14.23
C LYS A 11 -26.65 65.44 -14.00
N THR A 12 -26.41 64.27 -13.42
CA THR A 12 -25.06 63.70 -13.29
C THR A 12 -24.56 63.42 -14.70
N ASP A 13 -23.48 64.08 -15.09
CA ASP A 13 -22.87 63.93 -16.39
C ASP A 13 -22.18 62.56 -16.47
N SER A 14 -22.68 61.68 -17.34
CA SER A 14 -22.17 60.32 -17.48
C SER A 14 -20.76 60.29 -18.09
N GLY A 15 -20.30 61.39 -18.69
CA GLY A 15 -18.92 61.54 -19.17
C GLY A 15 -17.89 61.71 -18.05
N ASP A 16 -18.26 62.39 -16.97
CA ASP A 16 -17.38 62.65 -15.82
C ASP A 16 -17.12 61.37 -15.01
N LEU A 17 -18.16 60.55 -14.82
CA LEU A 17 -17.99 59.22 -14.18
C LEU A 17 -17.18 58.25 -15.05
N ARG A 18 -17.33 58.29 -16.37
CA ARG A 18 -16.54 57.43 -17.29
C ARG A 18 -15.07 57.80 -17.28
N THR A 19 -14.75 59.09 -17.26
CA THR A 19 -13.35 59.55 -17.20
C THR A 19 -12.71 59.26 -15.85
N VAL A 20 -13.43 59.49 -14.74
CA VAL A 20 -12.97 59.09 -13.40
C VAL A 20 -12.76 57.58 -13.31
N LEU A 21 -13.73 56.79 -13.79
CA LEU A 21 -13.64 55.34 -13.75
C LEU A 21 -12.50 54.79 -14.63
N LEU A 22 -12.34 55.29 -15.86
CA LEU A 22 -11.35 54.77 -16.81
C LEU A 22 -9.91 55.23 -16.51
N PHE A 23 -9.71 56.48 -16.08
CA PHE A 23 -8.37 57.06 -15.91
C PHE A 23 -7.85 57.07 -14.47
N TYR A 24 -8.71 56.85 -13.47
CA TYR A 24 -8.29 56.85 -12.06
C TYR A 24 -8.65 55.54 -11.35
N VAL A 25 -9.90 55.09 -11.45
CA VAL A 25 -10.34 53.87 -10.75
C VAL A 25 -9.73 52.61 -11.40
N LEU A 26 -9.79 52.50 -12.72
CA LEU A 26 -9.24 51.36 -13.47
C LEU A 26 -7.73 51.17 -13.24
N PRO A 27 -6.85 52.18 -13.43
CA PRO A 27 -5.42 51.99 -13.16
C PRO A 27 -5.14 51.73 -11.69
N PHE A 28 -5.90 52.31 -10.76
CA PHE A 28 -5.78 51.98 -9.35
C PHE A 28 -6.08 50.50 -9.09
N ILE A 29 -7.17 49.97 -9.65
CA ILE A 29 -7.51 48.54 -9.54
C ILE A 29 -6.41 47.70 -10.20
N VAL A 30 -5.99 48.02 -11.42
CA VAL A 30 -4.97 47.25 -12.16
C VAL A 30 -3.65 47.18 -11.40
N ILE A 31 -3.13 48.30 -10.90
CA ILE A 31 -1.87 48.34 -10.15
C ILE A 31 -2.00 47.52 -8.86
N ASN A 32 -3.07 47.71 -8.10
CA ASN A 32 -3.28 46.96 -6.87
C ASN A 32 -3.49 45.45 -7.14
N SER A 33 -4.18 45.09 -8.21
CA SER A 33 -4.34 43.70 -8.64
C SER A 33 -2.99 43.06 -9.00
N ILE A 34 -2.10 43.79 -9.68
CA ILE A 34 -0.76 43.31 -10.00
C ILE A 34 0.05 43.12 -8.71
N ILE A 35 0.08 44.12 -7.82
CA ILE A 35 0.79 44.01 -6.53
C ILE A 35 0.26 42.81 -5.74
N PHE A 36 -1.06 42.70 -5.61
CA PHE A 36 -1.70 41.59 -4.92
C PHE A 36 -1.30 40.25 -5.54
N TYR A 37 -1.31 40.13 -6.86
CA TYR A 37 -0.88 38.92 -7.55
C TYR A 37 0.60 38.58 -7.28
N LEU A 38 1.50 39.57 -7.30
CA LEU A 38 2.91 39.35 -6.99
C LEU A 38 3.14 38.86 -5.55
N PHE A 39 2.39 39.40 -4.58
CA PHE A 39 2.46 38.96 -3.19
C PHE A 39 1.83 37.59 -2.95
N THR A 40 0.81 37.22 -3.73
CA THR A 40 0.04 35.98 -3.51
C THR A 40 0.43 34.82 -4.43
N ALA A 41 1.29 35.04 -5.43
CA ALA A 41 1.71 33.99 -6.35
C ALA A 41 2.49 32.88 -5.64
N LYS A 42 1.90 31.68 -5.63
CA LYS A 42 2.50 30.47 -5.04
C LYS A 42 3.37 29.73 -6.05
N PRO A 43 4.42 29.02 -5.62
CA PRO A 43 5.05 28.01 -6.45
C PRO A 43 4.08 26.84 -6.67
N LYS A 44 4.21 26.16 -7.81
CA LYS A 44 3.55 24.89 -8.10
C LYS A 44 4.63 23.82 -8.25
N VAL A 45 4.44 22.69 -7.59
CA VAL A 45 5.34 21.54 -7.65
C VAL A 45 4.63 20.44 -8.44
N GLU A 46 5.38 19.76 -9.28
CA GLU A 46 4.93 18.59 -10.02
C GLU A 46 5.95 17.48 -9.76
N ILE A 47 5.49 16.34 -9.27
CA ILE A 47 6.32 15.17 -8.99
C ILE A 47 5.93 14.08 -9.97
N THR A 48 6.90 13.41 -10.56
CA THR A 48 6.69 12.25 -11.44
C THR A 48 7.66 11.17 -11.01
N VAL A 49 7.12 10.07 -10.46
CA VAL A 49 7.90 8.88 -10.12
C VAL A 49 8.12 8.10 -11.41
N GLY A 50 9.36 7.75 -11.72
CA GLY A 50 9.69 6.89 -12.86
C GLY A 50 9.35 5.44 -12.59
N ASP A 51 9.26 4.64 -13.63
CA ASP A 51 9.19 3.18 -13.49
C ASP A 51 10.55 2.63 -12.98
N THR A 52 10.54 1.38 -12.54
CA THR A 52 11.74 0.64 -12.12
C THR A 52 12.03 -0.48 -13.12
N GLU A 53 13.32 -0.75 -13.38
CA GLU A 53 13.76 -1.88 -14.21
C GLU A 53 14.20 -3.07 -13.36
N ASP A 54 14.62 -2.81 -12.11
CA ASP A 54 15.24 -3.79 -11.20
C ASP A 54 14.43 -4.02 -9.92
N TYR A 55 13.29 -3.36 -9.76
CA TYR A 55 12.43 -3.36 -8.57
C TYR A 55 13.11 -2.89 -7.26
N LEU A 56 14.37 -2.47 -7.31
CA LEU A 56 15.17 -2.02 -6.17
C LEU A 56 15.32 -0.51 -6.14
N THR A 57 15.45 0.11 -7.30
CA THR A 57 15.67 1.55 -7.40
C THR A 57 14.79 2.19 -8.44
N THR A 58 14.48 3.46 -8.21
CA THR A 58 13.78 4.31 -9.18
C THR A 58 14.25 5.75 -9.04
N THR A 59 13.86 6.59 -9.98
CA THR A 59 14.16 8.02 -9.96
C THR A 59 12.87 8.82 -10.01
N ALA A 60 12.68 9.71 -9.03
CA ALA A 60 11.59 10.68 -9.05
C ALA A 60 12.08 12.01 -9.67
N THR A 61 11.32 12.51 -10.64
CA THR A 61 11.54 13.83 -11.23
C THR A 61 10.65 14.87 -10.57
N VAL A 62 11.26 15.91 -10.01
CA VAL A 62 10.59 17.03 -9.35
C VAL A 62 10.73 18.28 -10.22
N ARG A 63 9.60 18.85 -10.65
CA ARG A 63 9.54 20.07 -11.46
C ARG A 63 8.84 21.19 -10.71
N ILE A 64 9.56 22.29 -10.50
CA ILE A 64 9.04 23.49 -9.82
C ILE A 64 8.62 24.53 -10.86
N ARG A 65 7.32 24.75 -11.01
CA ARG A 65 6.77 25.84 -11.81
C ARG A 65 6.51 27.04 -10.91
N SER A 66 7.31 28.09 -11.07
CA SER A 66 7.04 29.34 -10.36
C SER A 66 7.46 30.56 -11.15
N LEU A 67 6.70 31.65 -10.99
CA LEU A 67 7.02 32.96 -11.53
C LEU A 67 8.19 33.61 -10.79
N PHE A 68 8.29 33.37 -9.49
CA PHE A 68 9.37 33.90 -8.66
C PHE A 68 10.55 32.93 -8.57
N PRO A 69 11.76 33.43 -8.25
CA PRO A 69 12.88 32.58 -7.87
C PRO A 69 12.56 31.80 -6.59
N THR A 70 13.06 30.58 -6.51
CA THR A 70 12.99 29.74 -5.31
C THR A 70 14.02 30.22 -4.30
N LYS A 71 13.59 30.42 -3.06
CA LYS A 71 14.45 30.79 -1.93
C LYS A 71 14.90 29.56 -1.16
N ASN A 72 13.97 28.69 -0.80
CA ASN A 72 14.24 27.45 -0.09
C ASN A 72 13.57 26.29 -0.84
N LEU A 73 14.28 25.17 -0.94
CA LEU A 73 13.81 23.91 -1.48
C LEU A 73 14.22 22.82 -0.49
N VAL A 74 13.24 22.06 -0.01
CA VAL A 74 13.45 20.89 0.82
C VAL A 74 12.78 19.72 0.13
N ILE A 75 13.51 18.64 -0.05
CA ILE A 75 13.02 17.38 -0.59
C ILE A 75 13.32 16.36 0.50
N ALA A 76 12.27 15.71 0.99
CA ALA A 76 12.36 14.74 2.06
C ALA A 76 11.59 13.47 1.69
N LYS A 77 12.09 12.32 2.08
CA LYS A 77 11.43 11.03 1.98
C LYS A 77 11.17 10.55 3.40
N ASP A 78 9.89 10.33 3.73
CA ASP A 78 9.45 9.92 5.07
C ASP A 78 9.96 10.85 6.21
N GLY A 79 10.15 12.13 5.89
CA GLY A 79 10.63 13.16 6.81
C GLY A 79 12.16 13.33 6.86
N GLU A 80 12.93 12.46 6.23
CA GLU A 80 14.39 12.59 6.12
C GLU A 80 14.78 13.31 4.82
N ALA A 81 15.70 14.26 4.90
CA ALA A 81 16.14 15.04 3.75
C ALA A 81 16.93 14.17 2.76
N VAL A 82 16.53 14.18 1.48
CA VAL A 82 17.16 13.38 0.42
C VAL A 82 18.02 14.26 -0.47
N ASN A 83 19.14 13.71 -0.95
CA ASN A 83 19.98 14.37 -1.93
C ASN A 83 19.30 14.39 -3.30
N ALA A 84 19.08 15.58 -3.86
CA ALA A 84 18.51 15.74 -5.18
C ALA A 84 19.55 16.33 -6.15
N GLU A 85 19.67 15.72 -7.33
CA GLU A 85 20.52 16.21 -8.41
C GLU A 85 19.76 17.22 -9.28
N LYS A 86 20.38 18.36 -9.60
CA LYS A 86 19.74 19.37 -10.44
C LYS A 86 19.97 19.08 -11.92
N LEU A 87 18.97 18.48 -12.58
CA LEU A 87 18.99 18.19 -14.02
C LEU A 87 18.87 19.45 -14.90
N GLY A 88 18.25 20.53 -14.40
CA GLY A 88 18.05 21.75 -15.20
C GLY A 88 17.48 22.93 -14.43
N SER A 89 16.94 23.91 -15.15
CA SER A 89 16.28 25.06 -14.52
C SER A 89 14.98 24.62 -13.86
N LYS A 90 14.98 24.55 -12.52
CA LYS A 90 13.82 24.18 -11.69
C LYS A 90 13.35 22.71 -11.85
N THR A 91 14.22 21.83 -12.34
CA THR A 91 13.98 20.38 -12.41
C THR A 91 15.06 19.66 -11.63
N TYR A 92 14.65 18.71 -10.78
CA TYR A 92 15.51 17.93 -9.91
C TYR A 92 15.22 16.43 -10.09
N SER A 93 16.28 15.64 -10.04
CA SER A 93 16.25 14.19 -9.97
C SER A 93 16.43 13.78 -8.52
N VAL A 94 15.61 12.87 -8.03
CA VAL A 94 15.73 12.31 -6.68
C VAL A 94 15.88 10.80 -6.83
N PRO A 95 17.03 10.21 -6.47
CA PRO A 95 17.17 8.76 -6.41
C PRO A 95 16.31 8.22 -5.26
N ILE A 96 15.61 7.14 -5.53
CA ILE A 96 14.70 6.48 -4.58
C ILE A 96 15.10 5.01 -4.50
N ASP A 97 15.27 4.55 -3.27
CA ASP A 97 15.81 3.25 -2.88
C ASP A 97 14.89 2.46 -1.93
N SER A 98 13.74 3.01 -1.56
CA SER A 98 12.69 2.28 -0.85
C SER A 98 11.32 2.92 -1.07
N ASN A 99 10.26 2.14 -0.86
CA ASN A 99 8.89 2.64 -0.82
C ASN A 99 8.70 3.66 0.31
N GLY A 100 7.69 4.52 0.18
CA GLY A 100 7.42 5.59 1.14
C GLY A 100 6.73 6.82 0.54
N VAL A 101 6.84 7.95 1.24
CA VAL A 101 6.26 9.23 0.80
C VAL A 101 7.36 10.25 0.54
N LEU A 102 7.42 10.75 -0.69
CA LEU A 102 8.28 11.87 -1.07
C LEU A 102 7.53 13.19 -0.85
N GLU A 103 8.04 14.03 0.03
CA GLU A 103 7.59 15.40 0.26
C GLU A 103 8.55 16.38 -0.42
N VAL A 104 7.97 17.30 -1.20
CA VAL A 104 8.71 18.42 -1.81
C VAL A 104 8.12 19.73 -1.32
N SER A 105 8.87 20.46 -0.50
CA SER A 105 8.49 21.76 0.04
C SER A 105 9.32 22.88 -0.60
N VAL A 106 8.62 23.87 -1.15
CA VAL A 106 9.22 24.97 -1.90
C VAL A 106 8.73 26.30 -1.35
N GLN A 107 9.67 27.21 -1.08
CA GLN A 107 9.36 28.60 -0.72
C GLN A 107 9.96 29.56 -1.74
N ASN A 108 9.13 30.51 -2.18
CA ASN A 108 9.54 31.60 -3.06
C ASN A 108 10.11 32.81 -2.30
N PHE A 109 10.78 33.70 -3.02
CA PHE A 109 11.25 34.98 -2.47
C PHE A 109 10.13 35.89 -1.95
N ASN A 110 8.91 35.78 -2.49
CA ASN A 110 7.75 36.52 -1.98
C ASN A 110 7.17 35.94 -0.66
N GLY A 111 7.80 34.91 -0.10
CA GLY A 111 7.40 34.27 1.16
C GLY A 111 6.30 33.20 1.00
N MET A 112 5.71 33.07 -0.18
CA MET A 112 4.71 32.05 -0.45
C MET A 112 5.37 30.68 -0.58
N SER A 113 4.78 29.67 0.08
CA SER A 113 5.24 28.29 0.03
C SER A 113 4.18 27.35 -0.56
N ALA A 114 4.62 26.23 -1.08
CA ALA A 114 3.80 25.08 -1.44
C ALA A 114 4.55 23.80 -1.10
N ALA A 115 3.80 22.75 -0.75
CA ALA A 115 4.30 21.41 -0.55
C ALA A 115 3.46 20.45 -1.40
N GLU A 116 4.10 19.42 -1.94
CA GLU A 116 3.45 18.36 -2.71
C GLU A 116 4.01 17.02 -2.24
N PHE A 117 3.16 16.00 -2.27
CA PHE A 117 3.48 14.64 -1.81
C PHE A 117 3.31 13.65 -2.97
N ALA A 118 4.22 12.69 -3.07
CA ALA A 118 4.08 11.55 -3.97
C ALA A 118 4.27 10.26 -3.17
N HIS A 119 3.36 9.31 -3.38
CA HIS A 119 3.47 7.98 -2.82
C HIS A 119 4.28 7.11 -3.77
N ILE A 120 5.28 6.42 -3.22
CA ILE A 120 6.15 5.47 -3.94
C ILE A 120 5.83 4.09 -3.37
N ASN A 121 5.35 3.20 -4.24
CA ASN A 121 5.04 1.80 -3.92
C ASN A 121 5.31 0.92 -5.15
N ILE A 122 6.45 1.16 -5.80
CA ILE A 122 6.83 0.48 -7.04
C ILE A 122 8.06 -0.41 -6.86
N LEU A 123 8.73 -0.30 -5.72
CA LEU A 123 9.87 -1.14 -5.38
C LEU A 123 9.35 -2.38 -4.65
N ASP A 124 10.04 -3.50 -4.83
CA ASP A 124 9.66 -4.75 -4.17
C ASP A 124 10.36 -4.84 -2.81
N ASP A 125 9.55 -4.88 -1.77
CA ASP A 125 9.97 -5.07 -0.37
C ASP A 125 9.30 -6.30 0.25
N THR A 126 8.70 -7.16 -0.58
CA THR A 126 7.97 -8.34 -0.14
C THR A 126 8.73 -9.62 -0.45
N ALA A 127 8.84 -10.49 0.55
CA ALA A 127 9.40 -11.82 0.36
C ALA A 127 8.47 -12.70 -0.49
N PRO A 128 9.03 -13.68 -1.23
CA PRO A 128 8.21 -14.62 -1.98
C PRO A 128 7.33 -15.44 -1.02
N ALA A 129 6.14 -15.84 -1.48
CA ALA A 129 5.17 -16.58 -0.69
C ALA A 129 5.12 -18.06 -1.08
N ILE A 130 4.90 -18.94 -0.09
CA ILE A 130 4.55 -20.34 -0.33
C ILE A 130 3.03 -20.44 -0.47
N THR A 131 2.54 -20.83 -1.64
CA THR A 131 1.09 -20.91 -1.91
C THR A 131 0.53 -22.30 -1.69
N GLU A 132 1.31 -23.33 -1.98
CA GLU A 132 0.90 -24.73 -1.88
C GLU A 132 2.11 -25.60 -1.54
N TYR A 133 1.86 -26.72 -0.88
CA TYR A 133 2.86 -27.75 -0.62
C TYR A 133 2.18 -29.12 -0.51
N THR A 134 2.83 -30.16 -1.00
CA THR A 134 2.35 -31.55 -0.92
C THR A 134 3.52 -32.49 -0.68
N LEU A 135 3.31 -33.52 0.14
CA LEU A 135 4.27 -34.61 0.37
C LEU A 135 3.72 -35.87 -0.30
N ASP A 136 4.49 -36.49 -1.18
CA ASP A 136 4.09 -37.74 -1.83
C ASP A 136 4.48 -38.99 -1.01
N ASP A 137 3.95 -40.16 -1.40
CA ASP A 137 4.25 -41.44 -0.74
C ASP A 137 5.73 -41.87 -0.91
N GLU A 138 6.50 -41.22 -1.79
CA GLU A 138 7.93 -41.47 -2.00
C GLU A 138 8.81 -40.62 -1.06
N GLY A 139 8.21 -39.72 -0.27
CA GLY A 139 8.90 -38.83 0.65
C GLY A 139 9.45 -37.57 -0.02
N VAL A 140 8.96 -37.21 -1.20
CA VAL A 140 9.33 -35.97 -1.90
C VAL A 140 8.31 -34.89 -1.60
N ILE A 141 8.77 -33.75 -1.09
CA ILE A 141 7.93 -32.56 -0.90
C ILE A 141 7.98 -31.70 -2.16
N THR A 142 6.81 -31.38 -2.71
CA THR A 142 6.63 -30.39 -3.77
C THR A 142 6.11 -29.11 -3.14
N ILE A 143 6.77 -27.98 -3.38
CA ILE A 143 6.47 -26.68 -2.81
C ILE A 143 6.27 -25.67 -3.93
N THR A 144 5.16 -24.94 -3.90
CA THR A 144 4.84 -23.91 -4.89
C THR A 144 5.14 -22.53 -4.30
N LEU A 145 6.06 -21.83 -4.95
CA LEU A 145 6.51 -20.48 -4.63
C LEU A 145 5.90 -19.49 -5.61
N ALA A 146 5.40 -18.37 -5.09
CA ALA A 146 4.87 -17.28 -5.89
C ALA A 146 5.35 -15.94 -5.34
N ASP A 147 5.73 -15.04 -6.24
CA ASP A 147 5.91 -13.63 -5.93
C ASP A 147 5.16 -12.78 -6.94
N THR A 148 4.59 -11.67 -6.46
CA THR A 148 3.68 -10.81 -7.24
C THR A 148 4.35 -9.60 -7.87
N GLN A 149 5.59 -9.27 -7.50
CA GLN A 149 6.29 -8.10 -8.01
C GLN A 149 7.55 -8.47 -8.82
N SER A 150 8.65 -8.83 -8.16
CA SER A 150 9.93 -9.07 -8.82
C SER A 150 10.05 -10.49 -9.38
N GLY A 151 9.33 -11.45 -8.79
CA GLY A 151 9.38 -12.87 -9.09
C GLY A 151 10.36 -13.63 -8.21
N VAL A 152 10.25 -14.95 -8.19
CA VAL A 152 11.11 -15.84 -7.40
C VAL A 152 12.42 -16.13 -8.15
N ASP A 153 13.56 -15.96 -7.48
CA ASP A 153 14.86 -16.40 -7.99
C ASP A 153 15.08 -17.89 -7.64
N PHE A 154 14.67 -18.77 -8.55
CA PHE A 154 14.82 -20.23 -8.39
C PHE A 154 16.28 -20.68 -8.22
N GLU A 155 17.27 -19.92 -8.70
CA GLU A 155 18.68 -20.27 -8.52
C GLU A 155 19.17 -20.06 -7.09
N SER A 156 18.45 -19.25 -6.31
CA SER A 156 18.71 -19.00 -4.90
C SER A 156 18.02 -20.01 -3.96
N VAL A 157 17.16 -20.89 -4.49
CA VAL A 157 16.33 -21.78 -3.68
C VAL A 157 17.16 -22.98 -3.19
N TYR A 158 17.17 -23.18 -1.87
CA TYR A 158 17.78 -24.34 -1.24
C TYR A 158 17.01 -24.71 0.02
N ALA A 159 17.29 -25.90 0.56
CA ALA A 159 16.81 -26.27 1.87
C ALA A 159 17.98 -26.68 2.78
N VAL A 160 17.72 -26.66 4.09
CA VAL A 160 18.64 -27.12 5.13
C VAL A 160 17.97 -28.29 5.84
N ASP A 161 18.63 -29.45 5.83
CA ASP A 161 18.12 -30.65 6.50
C ASP A 161 18.35 -30.61 8.02
N SER A 162 17.94 -31.66 8.73
CA SER A 162 18.12 -31.77 10.18
C SER A 162 19.58 -31.88 10.65
N GLN A 163 20.52 -32.13 9.74
CA GLN A 163 21.96 -32.15 10.01
C GLN A 163 22.61 -30.79 9.78
N GLU A 164 21.81 -29.75 9.48
CA GLU A 164 22.28 -28.42 9.08
C GLU A 164 23.04 -28.42 7.74
N ASP A 165 22.88 -29.49 6.93
CA ASP A 165 23.49 -29.58 5.61
C ASP A 165 22.60 -28.93 4.55
N GLN A 166 23.21 -28.15 3.66
CA GLN A 166 22.52 -27.49 2.57
C GLN A 166 22.23 -28.49 1.44
N VAL A 167 20.95 -28.65 1.11
CA VAL A 167 20.47 -29.50 0.03
C VAL A 167 19.81 -28.67 -1.07
N PHE A 168 19.97 -29.13 -2.32
CA PHE A 168 19.42 -28.49 -3.51
C PHE A 168 18.18 -29.23 -4.01
N PRO A 169 17.27 -28.55 -4.71
CA PRO A 169 16.06 -29.19 -5.22
C PRO A 169 16.39 -30.31 -6.22
N LEU A 170 15.61 -31.38 -6.17
CA LEU A 170 15.64 -32.49 -7.12
C LEU A 170 15.18 -32.06 -8.51
N SER A 171 14.19 -31.17 -8.55
CA SER A 171 13.65 -30.58 -9.76
C SER A 171 13.02 -29.23 -9.48
N GLU A 172 13.09 -28.34 -10.46
CA GLU A 172 12.48 -27.02 -10.44
C GLU A 172 11.63 -26.84 -11.71
N ASP A 173 10.35 -26.49 -11.55
CA ASP A 173 9.50 -26.01 -12.63
C ASP A 173 9.23 -24.51 -12.44
N ARG A 174 10.03 -23.69 -13.13
CA ARG A 174 9.93 -22.22 -13.11
C ARG A 174 8.61 -21.68 -13.67
N SER A 175 7.89 -22.46 -14.47
CA SER A 175 6.62 -22.03 -15.07
C SER A 175 5.45 -22.24 -14.10
N ALA A 176 5.48 -23.35 -13.36
CA ALA A 176 4.50 -23.65 -12.31
C ALA A 176 4.85 -22.98 -10.98
N GLY A 177 6.10 -22.58 -10.79
CA GLY A 177 6.62 -22.06 -9.53
C GLY A 177 6.97 -23.17 -8.53
N GLU A 178 7.17 -24.40 -9.00
CA GLU A 178 7.30 -25.57 -8.14
C GLU A 178 8.77 -25.98 -7.94
N VAL A 179 9.12 -26.32 -6.70
CA VAL A 179 10.40 -26.93 -6.34
C VAL A 179 10.16 -28.22 -5.59
N LYS A 180 11.01 -29.22 -5.83
CA LYS A 180 10.91 -30.55 -5.21
C LYS A 180 12.14 -30.89 -4.40
N PHE A 181 11.95 -31.39 -3.19
CA PHE A 181 13.04 -31.82 -2.30
C PHE A 181 12.74 -33.19 -1.70
N ASP A 182 13.79 -33.98 -1.43
CA ASP A 182 13.65 -35.13 -0.54
C ASP A 182 13.36 -34.63 0.89
N MET A 183 12.31 -35.16 1.51
CA MET A 183 11.96 -34.83 2.89
C MET A 183 12.96 -35.50 3.85
N ASP A 184 13.49 -34.71 4.79
CA ASP A 184 14.21 -35.25 5.92
C ASP A 184 13.25 -35.58 7.07
N SER A 185 13.36 -36.80 7.59
CA SER A 185 12.48 -37.34 8.64
C SER A 185 12.49 -36.57 9.97
N HIS A 186 13.43 -35.63 10.15
CA HIS A 186 13.56 -34.79 11.34
C HIS A 186 13.35 -33.30 11.08
N GLY A 187 13.19 -32.89 9.81
CA GLY A 187 12.82 -31.53 9.42
C GLY A 187 13.64 -30.99 8.27
N LEU A 188 13.00 -30.16 7.45
CA LEU A 188 13.56 -29.53 6.27
C LEU A 188 13.22 -28.03 6.26
N THR A 189 14.22 -27.16 6.30
CA THR A 189 14.04 -25.72 6.28
C THR A 189 14.30 -25.16 4.89
N LEU A 190 13.25 -24.75 4.20
CA LEU A 190 13.33 -24.09 2.90
C LEU A 190 13.78 -22.64 3.05
N HIS A 191 14.67 -22.23 2.15
CA HIS A 191 15.09 -20.87 1.91
C HIS A 191 14.86 -20.53 0.44
N ALA A 192 14.12 -19.46 0.16
CA ALA A 192 13.90 -18.97 -1.19
C ALA A 192 13.97 -17.45 -1.21
N ARG A 193 14.57 -16.86 -2.24
CA ARG A 193 14.62 -15.42 -2.44
C ARG A 193 13.89 -15.00 -3.70
N ASP A 194 13.44 -13.75 -3.71
CA ASP A 194 13.02 -13.07 -4.91
C ASP A 194 14.24 -12.46 -5.66
N PHE A 195 13.98 -11.76 -6.76
CA PHE A 195 15.06 -11.08 -7.51
C PHE A 195 15.60 -9.81 -6.85
N THR A 196 14.96 -9.32 -5.78
CA THR A 196 15.40 -8.14 -5.03
C THR A 196 16.17 -8.50 -3.75
N GLY A 197 16.22 -9.79 -3.40
CA GLY A 197 16.91 -10.33 -2.23
C GLY A 197 16.05 -10.49 -0.99
N ASN A 198 14.73 -10.26 -1.07
CA ASN A 198 13.80 -10.58 0.00
C ASN A 198 13.69 -12.11 0.13
N GLU A 199 13.80 -12.62 1.35
CA GLU A 199 13.92 -14.06 1.63
C GLU A 199 12.74 -14.58 2.44
N VAL A 200 12.22 -15.73 2.03
CA VAL A 200 11.28 -16.54 2.82
C VAL A 200 12.01 -17.74 3.40
N GLN A 201 11.75 -17.99 4.68
CA GLN A 201 12.28 -19.14 5.42
C GLN A 201 11.13 -19.89 6.08
N VAL A 202 11.02 -21.19 5.77
CA VAL A 202 9.94 -22.05 6.26
C VAL A 202 10.47 -23.44 6.58
N THR A 203 10.24 -23.91 7.81
CA THR A 203 10.59 -25.26 8.26
C THR A 203 9.40 -26.19 8.15
N PHE A 204 9.57 -27.26 7.39
CA PHE A 204 8.65 -28.38 7.28
C PHE A 204 9.12 -29.50 8.20
N THR A 205 8.19 -30.11 8.93
CA THR A 205 8.47 -31.30 9.73
C THR A 205 7.54 -32.44 9.30
N SER A 206 8.09 -33.65 9.16
CA SER A 206 7.32 -34.87 8.92
C SER A 206 7.41 -35.82 10.11
N HIS A 207 6.53 -36.81 10.15
CA HIS A 207 6.70 -38.01 10.97
C HIS A 207 6.27 -39.23 10.17
N LYS A 208 6.69 -40.41 10.64
CA LYS A 208 6.26 -41.68 10.08
C LYS A 208 5.01 -42.18 10.79
N ASP A 209 3.91 -42.31 10.05
CA ASP A 209 2.73 -43.06 10.47
C ASP A 209 2.72 -44.41 9.73
N GLY A 210 3.28 -45.44 10.37
CA GLY A 210 3.57 -46.72 9.74
C GLY A 210 4.73 -46.62 8.72
N ASP A 211 4.48 -47.03 7.48
CA ASP A 211 5.46 -46.95 6.36
C ASP A 211 5.34 -45.64 5.56
N LYS A 212 4.46 -44.71 5.95
CA LYS A 212 4.19 -43.45 5.23
C LYS A 212 4.72 -42.25 5.99
N GLU A 213 5.29 -41.29 5.27
CA GLU A 213 5.64 -39.98 5.84
C GLU A 213 4.47 -39.01 5.74
N VAL A 214 4.15 -38.32 6.84
CA VAL A 214 3.04 -37.37 6.95
C VAL A 214 3.56 -36.04 7.49
N LEU A 215 3.18 -34.92 6.86
CA LEU A 215 3.53 -33.57 7.29
C LEU A 215 2.83 -33.19 8.60
N ASN A 216 3.60 -32.60 9.52
CA ASN A 216 3.14 -32.22 10.85
C ASN A 216 2.86 -30.73 11.00
N SER A 217 3.92 -29.93 10.82
CA SER A 217 3.88 -28.52 11.15
C SER A 217 4.81 -27.72 10.25
N ILE A 218 4.40 -26.47 10.03
CA ILE A 218 5.10 -25.49 9.23
C ILE A 218 5.33 -24.28 10.13
N GLU A 219 6.60 -23.96 10.37
CA GLU A 219 7.02 -22.79 11.15
C GLU A 219 7.87 -21.89 10.27
N GLY A 220 7.58 -20.59 10.25
CA GLY A 220 8.29 -19.66 9.35
C GLY A 220 7.75 -18.25 9.39
N THR A 221 8.39 -17.38 8.61
CA THR A 221 8.02 -15.95 8.54
C THR A 221 6.67 -15.85 7.80
N GLU A 222 5.71 -15.16 8.41
CA GLU A 222 4.26 -15.18 8.11
C GLU A 222 3.90 -15.30 6.62
N THR A 223 3.63 -16.53 6.15
CA THR A 223 2.85 -16.78 4.94
C THR A 223 1.52 -17.39 5.31
N SER A 224 0.44 -16.79 4.82
CA SER A 224 -0.93 -17.26 5.00
C SER A 224 -1.08 -18.63 4.35
N ILE A 225 -0.87 -19.68 5.14
CA ILE A 225 -0.98 -21.08 4.71
C ILE A 225 -2.47 -21.37 4.46
N LEU A 226 -2.91 -21.37 3.20
CA LEU A 226 -4.18 -22.00 2.82
C LEU A 226 -3.93 -23.50 2.77
N ALA A 227 -3.86 -24.13 3.95
CA ALA A 227 -3.93 -25.57 4.05
C ALA A 227 -5.29 -26.01 3.48
N SER A 228 -5.27 -26.74 2.37
CA SER A 228 -6.44 -27.49 1.92
C SER A 228 -6.74 -28.56 2.98
N GLU A 229 -7.70 -28.29 3.86
CA GLU A 229 -8.32 -29.30 4.72
C GLU A 229 -8.91 -30.38 3.82
N GLN A 230 -8.29 -31.58 3.82
CA GLN A 230 -8.93 -32.78 3.31
C GLN A 230 -9.76 -33.39 4.46
N PRO A 231 -11.04 -33.77 4.22
CA PRO A 231 -12.02 -33.95 5.28
C PRO A 231 -11.82 -35.28 6.03
N GLU A 232 -11.69 -35.22 7.35
CA GLU A 232 -11.96 -36.38 8.19
C GLU A 232 -13.47 -36.60 8.31
N GLU A 233 -13.93 -37.63 7.61
CA GLU A 233 -15.23 -38.25 7.79
C GLU A 233 -15.20 -39.05 9.11
N THR A 234 -15.87 -38.57 10.16
CA THR A 234 -16.21 -39.41 11.32
C THR A 234 -17.72 -39.44 11.54
N ALA A 235 -18.28 -40.62 11.29
CA ALA A 235 -19.66 -40.96 11.52
C ALA A 235 -19.91 -41.35 13.00
N ALA A 236 -20.85 -40.64 13.61
CA ALA A 236 -21.89 -41.06 14.56
C ALA A 236 -21.59 -42.07 15.70
N ALA A 237 -21.75 -41.60 16.95
CA ALA A 237 -22.56 -42.27 18.00
C ALA A 237 -22.88 -41.30 19.16
N GLU A 238 -24.16 -40.98 19.34
CA GLU A 238 -24.79 -40.40 20.56
C GLU A 238 -25.09 -41.51 21.62
N PRO A 239 -25.72 -41.23 22.78
CA PRO A 239 -25.41 -40.26 23.86
C PRO A 239 -25.45 -40.96 25.25
N ALA A 240 -25.08 -40.26 26.33
CA ALA A 240 -25.47 -40.65 27.70
C ALA A 240 -25.61 -39.43 28.61
N GLU A 241 -26.72 -39.43 29.36
CA GLU A 241 -27.31 -38.39 30.20
C GLU A 241 -26.63 -38.22 31.58
N GLU A 242 -27.22 -37.30 32.37
CA GLU A 242 -27.05 -36.98 33.80
C GLU A 242 -26.06 -35.83 34.12
N GLU A 243 -26.39 -34.79 34.89
CA GLU A 243 -27.59 -34.37 35.61
C GLU A 243 -27.41 -32.87 35.95
N SER A 244 -28.49 -32.08 35.83
CA SER A 244 -28.67 -30.75 36.43
C SER A 244 -28.89 -30.89 37.97
N PRO A 245 -29.22 -29.89 38.83
CA PRO A 245 -29.91 -28.60 38.61
C PRO A 245 -29.23 -27.46 39.40
N GLU A 246 -29.69 -26.23 39.63
CA GLU A 246 -30.98 -25.52 39.75
C GLU A 246 -30.52 -24.05 39.96
N ALA A 247 -31.21 -22.93 39.71
CA ALA A 247 -32.59 -22.52 39.91
C ALA A 247 -32.67 -21.10 39.27
N GLU A 248 -33.67 -20.80 38.43
CA GLU A 248 -34.93 -20.11 38.81
C GLU A 248 -34.70 -18.58 38.95
N ALA A 249 -35.49 -17.64 38.43
CA ALA A 249 -36.87 -17.58 37.94
C ALA A 249 -36.92 -16.29 37.04
N THR A 250 -37.97 -15.90 36.33
CA THR A 250 -39.40 -15.98 36.64
C THR A 250 -40.18 -15.53 35.40
N GLU A 251 -41.35 -16.17 35.21
CA GLU A 251 -42.66 -15.60 34.81
C GLU A 251 -42.79 -14.94 33.42
N GLU A 252 -43.86 -15.08 32.64
CA GLU A 252 -45.18 -15.75 32.69
C GLU A 252 -45.67 -15.65 31.22
N ASP A 253 -46.07 -16.71 30.52
CA ASP A 253 -47.37 -17.42 30.54
C ASP A 253 -48.55 -16.57 29.96
N PRO A 254 -49.63 -17.19 29.42
CA PRO A 254 -49.69 -17.83 28.09
C PRO A 254 -51.03 -17.51 27.37
N ALA A 255 -51.51 -18.48 26.59
CA ALA A 255 -52.88 -18.69 26.08
C ALA A 255 -53.12 -18.18 24.64
N GLU A 256 -53.74 -18.93 23.73
CA GLU A 256 -54.44 -20.22 23.85
C GLU A 256 -54.73 -20.72 22.42
N ASP A 257 -54.60 -22.04 22.24
CA ASP A 257 -55.53 -22.97 21.60
C ASP A 257 -56.21 -22.66 20.25
N ALA A 258 -56.04 -23.61 19.32
CA ALA A 258 -57.05 -24.64 19.00
C ALA A 258 -56.77 -25.15 17.56
N GLU A 259 -56.36 -26.40 17.39
CA GLU A 259 -57.28 -27.54 17.17
C GLU A 259 -57.95 -27.46 15.78
N ASN A 260 -57.53 -28.29 14.81
CA ASN A 260 -58.21 -29.56 14.53
C ASN A 260 -57.90 -30.10 13.10
N ASP A 261 -57.67 -31.42 13.07
CA ASP A 261 -58.02 -32.47 12.10
C ASP A 261 -58.15 -32.22 10.57
N GLU A 262 -57.60 -33.22 9.87
CA GLU A 262 -58.14 -33.91 8.69
C GLU A 262 -58.70 -33.06 7.52
N ILE A 263 -57.92 -33.00 6.43
CA ILE A 263 -58.12 -33.67 5.11
C ILE A 263 -57.12 -33.08 4.11
#